data_AF-A0A7L4TDN8-F1
#
_entry.id   AF-A0A7L4TDN8-F1
#
_cell.length_a   1.000
_cell.length_b   1.000
_cell.length_c   1.000
_cell.angle_alpha   90.00
_cell.angle_beta   90.00
_cell.angle_gamma   90.00
#
_symmetry.space_group_name_H-M   'P 1'
#
loop_
_entity.id
_entity.type
_entity.pdbx_description
1 polymer ?
#
loop_
_entity_poly.entity_id
_entity_poly.type
_entity_poly.pdbx_seq_one_letter_code
_entity_poly.pdbx_strand_id
1 'polypeptide(L)'
;MKKIILITVLVLITLYVLKQKVYKPYAWKKAINSKEHQLQLGSFIFSKQRGSNGSQSYENRYFVFKVTEINGDFVRLSVVRQLSQNKVIKSGDFSTTSDAYKQLKKTITTLTITPIQSTDLYHGDGPSMTVNPYLLSKYPKITDSRYYYEDIPQKNRPVPTDIADLSYYLSLVYSKKEIIERGKLIPWGLNNSETPELLTRLSEDIDLIIN
;
A
#
# COMPACT_ATOMS: atom_id res chain seq x y z
N MET A 1 -3.45 33.01 36.15
CA MET A 1 -4.09 31.84 35.51
C MET A 1 -4.13 31.94 33.98
N LYS A 2 -4.76 32.96 33.36
CA LYS A 2 -4.85 33.09 31.88
C LYS A 2 -3.49 33.08 31.14
N LYS A 3 -2.47 33.77 31.68
CA LYS A 3 -1.11 33.80 31.09
C LYS A 3 -0.41 32.43 31.12
N ILE A 4 -0.63 31.63 32.17
CA ILE A 4 -0.05 30.28 32.30
C ILE A 4 -0.70 29.34 31.29
N ILE A 5 -2.03 29.39 31.14
CA ILE A 5 -2.77 28.60 30.14
C ILE A 5 -2.28 28.94 28.73
N LEU A 6 -2.11 30.23 28.42
CA LEU A 6 -1.61 30.68 27.11
C LEU A 6 -0.21 30.13 26.82
N ILE A 7 0.71 30.21 27.79
CA ILE A 7 2.07 29.69 27.66
C ILE A 7 2.04 28.17 27.44
N THR A 8 1.23 27.42 28.21
CA THR A 8 1.11 25.96 28.06
C THR A 8 0.59 25.58 26.67
N VAL A 9 -0.44 26.26 26.17
CA VAL A 9 -0.95 26.02 24.81
C VAL A 9 0.12 26.29 23.75
N LEU A 10 0.88 27.37 23.91
CA LEU A 10 1.93 27.76 22.97
C LEU A 10 3.09 26.74 22.95
N VAL A 11 3.46 26.22 24.12
CA VAL A 11 4.43 25.12 24.25
C VAL A 11 3.91 23.86 23.57
N LEU A 12 2.65 23.47 23.78
CA LEU A 12 2.05 22.29 23.15
C LEU A 12 2.01 22.41 21.62
N ILE A 13 1.65 23.58 21.08
CA ILE A 13 1.66 23.86 19.64
C ILE A 13 3.10 23.73 19.11
N THR A 14 4.08 24.31 19.80
CA THR A 14 5.49 24.25 19.39
C THR A 14 6.00 22.82 19.35
N LEU A 15 5.73 22.02 20.39
CA LEU A 15 6.08 20.59 20.44
C LEU A 15 5.38 19.79 19.33
N TYR A 16 4.11 20.09 19.07
CA TYR A 16 3.36 19.45 18.00
C TYR A 16 3.97 19.76 16.62
N VAL A 17 4.28 21.03 16.34
CA VAL A 17 4.92 21.46 15.09
C VAL A 17 6.29 20.81 14.94
N LEU A 18 7.11 20.82 15.99
CA LEU A 18 8.45 20.22 15.96
C LEU A 18 8.38 18.70 15.70
N LYS A 19 7.45 18.01 16.36
CA LYS A 19 7.20 16.58 16.11
C LYS A 19 6.77 16.30 14.68
N GLN A 20 5.83 17.08 14.15
CA GLN A 20 5.20 16.82 12.85
C GLN A 20 6.05 17.29 11.66
N LYS A 21 6.75 18.43 11.78
CA LYS A 21 7.51 19.07 10.69
C LYS A 21 9.00 18.78 10.71
N VAL A 22 9.58 18.41 11.86
CA VAL A 22 11.03 18.16 11.98
C VAL A 22 11.31 16.70 12.29
N TYR A 23 10.80 16.18 13.41
CA TYR A 23 11.14 14.83 13.88
C TYR A 23 10.66 13.73 12.92
N LYS A 24 9.38 13.73 12.55
CA LYS A 24 8.82 12.69 11.66
C LYS A 24 9.53 12.65 10.29
N PRO A 25 9.71 13.77 9.55
CA PRO A 25 10.44 13.74 8.28
C PRO A 25 11.88 13.29 8.42
N TYR A 26 12.58 13.72 9.49
CA TYR A 26 13.96 13.28 9.75
C TYR A 26 14.04 11.77 10.04
N ALA A 27 13.18 11.26 10.91
CA ALA A 27 13.14 9.84 11.23
C ALA A 27 12.81 8.99 10.00
N TRP A 28 11.88 9.45 9.15
CA TRP A 28 11.57 8.81 7.87
C TRP A 28 12.77 8.77 6.94
N LYS A 29 13.42 9.92 6.70
CA LYS A 29 14.63 10.00 5.87
C LYS A 29 15.75 9.13 6.41
N LYS A 30 15.90 9.01 7.73
CA LYS A 30 16.86 8.10 8.33
C LYS A 30 16.50 6.64 8.08
N ALA A 31 15.21 6.28 8.22
CA ALA A 31 14.72 4.93 8.00
C ALA A 31 14.88 4.50 6.54
N ILE A 32 14.41 5.28 5.56
CA ILE A 32 14.45 4.92 4.13
C ILE A 32 15.88 4.76 3.59
N ASN A 33 16.88 5.34 4.23
CA ASN A 33 18.28 5.17 3.86
C ASN A 33 18.93 3.94 4.52
N SER A 34 18.23 3.23 5.41
CA SER A 34 18.68 1.93 5.92
C SER A 34 18.35 0.82 4.92
N LYS A 35 19.22 -0.19 4.84
CA LYS A 35 19.01 -1.34 3.94
C LYS A 35 17.70 -2.09 4.21
N GLU A 36 17.19 -2.04 5.44
CA GLU A 36 15.98 -2.75 5.86
C GLU A 36 14.69 -2.08 5.40
N HIS A 37 14.72 -0.76 5.19
CA HIS A 37 13.52 0.03 4.85
C HIS A 37 13.66 0.78 3.52
N GLN A 38 14.79 0.65 2.83
CA GLN A 38 14.99 1.27 1.53
C GLN A 38 13.97 0.75 0.52
N LEU A 39 13.32 1.67 -0.19
CA LEU A 39 12.42 1.32 -1.27
C LEU A 39 13.18 0.59 -2.39
N GLN A 40 12.81 -0.65 -2.65
CA GLN A 40 13.34 -1.49 -3.73
C GLN A 40 12.23 -2.35 -4.35
N LEU A 41 12.55 -3.00 -5.46
CA LEU A 41 11.64 -3.98 -6.05
C LEU A 41 11.40 -5.12 -5.06
N GLY A 42 10.14 -5.51 -4.87
CA GLY A 42 9.75 -6.57 -3.93
C GLY A 42 9.50 -6.11 -2.50
N SER A 43 9.88 -4.88 -2.12
CA SER A 43 9.61 -4.31 -0.80
C SER A 43 8.12 -4.34 -0.47
N PHE A 44 7.82 -4.38 0.82
CA PHE A 44 6.48 -4.22 1.36
C PHE A 44 6.27 -2.82 1.92
N ILE A 45 5.21 -2.14 1.49
CA ILE A 45 4.82 -0.82 2.00
C ILE A 45 3.58 -0.97 2.87
N PHE A 46 3.69 -0.55 4.11
CA PHE A 46 2.62 -0.52 5.08
C PHE A 46 2.03 0.90 5.12
N SER A 47 0.72 1.02 4.88
CA SER A 47 0.01 2.29 4.88
C SER A 47 -1.21 2.23 5.79
N LYS A 48 -1.45 3.34 6.49
CA LYS A 48 -2.62 3.55 7.34
C LYS A 48 -3.40 4.74 6.78
N GLN A 49 -4.60 4.46 6.30
CA GLN A 49 -5.45 5.42 5.60
C GLN A 49 -6.69 5.72 6.43
N ARG A 50 -7.22 6.93 6.32
CA ARG A 50 -8.45 7.31 7.04
C ARG A 50 -9.60 7.37 6.05
N GLY A 51 -10.53 6.42 6.15
CA GLY A 51 -11.67 6.29 5.26
C GLY A 51 -12.99 6.62 5.95
N SER A 52 -14.00 7.00 5.17
CA SER A 52 -15.39 6.96 5.64
C SER A 52 -15.85 5.51 5.72
N ASN A 53 -16.62 5.19 6.75
CA ASN A 53 -17.26 3.88 6.89
C ASN A 53 -18.72 3.86 6.38
N GLY A 54 -19.10 4.82 5.53
CA GLY A 54 -20.48 5.00 5.08
C GLY A 54 -21.39 5.72 6.07
N SER A 55 -20.84 6.18 7.20
CA SER A 55 -21.49 7.06 8.18
C SER A 55 -20.66 8.34 8.38
N GLN A 56 -21.09 9.22 9.30
CA GLN A 56 -20.35 10.43 9.69
C GLN A 56 -19.05 10.12 10.48
N SER A 57 -18.78 8.85 10.76
CA SER A 57 -17.55 8.39 11.41
C SER A 57 -16.45 8.05 10.41
N TYR A 58 -15.21 8.30 10.81
CA TYR A 58 -14.03 7.86 10.08
C TYR A 58 -13.42 6.62 10.74
N GLU A 59 -12.96 5.69 9.92
CA GLU A 59 -12.23 4.51 10.36
C GLU A 59 -10.81 4.50 9.80
N ASN A 60 -9.92 3.78 10.48
CA ASN A 60 -8.58 3.53 9.96
C ASN A 60 -8.63 2.25 9.11
N ARG A 61 -8.22 2.37 7.86
CA ARG A 61 -8.01 1.25 6.94
C ARG A 61 -6.51 0.96 6.84
N TYR A 62 -6.16 -0.32 6.92
CA TYR A 62 -4.78 -0.76 6.95
C TYR A 62 -4.45 -1.50 5.66
N PHE A 63 -3.43 -1.04 4.94
CA PHE A 63 -3.02 -1.63 3.68
C PHE A 63 -1.58 -2.10 3.74
N VAL A 64 -1.34 -3.25 3.11
CA VAL A 64 -0.01 -3.78 2.88
C VAL A 64 0.13 -3.94 1.38
N PHE A 65 1.13 -3.29 0.81
CA PHE A 65 1.43 -3.35 -0.61
C PHE A 65 2.75 -4.06 -0.83
N LYS A 66 2.90 -4.73 -1.96
CA LYS A 66 4.18 -5.19 -2.49
C LYS A 66 4.57 -4.32 -3.68
N VAL A 67 5.83 -3.89 -3.73
CA VAL A 67 6.39 -3.17 -4.88
C VAL A 67 6.65 -4.17 -6.01
N THR A 68 5.91 -4.04 -7.11
CA THR A 68 5.97 -4.99 -8.24
C THR A 68 6.72 -4.45 -9.45
N GLU A 69 6.89 -3.13 -9.54
CA GLU A 69 7.66 -2.46 -10.60
C GLU A 69 8.15 -1.10 -10.09
N ILE A 70 9.36 -0.70 -10.53
CA ILE A 70 9.92 0.63 -10.35
C ILE A 70 10.43 1.10 -11.71
N ASN A 71 9.81 2.13 -12.28
CA ASN A 71 10.20 2.73 -13.55
C ASN A 71 10.31 4.26 -13.41
N GLY A 72 11.53 4.77 -13.24
CA GLY A 72 11.74 6.19 -12.95
C GLY A 72 11.05 6.62 -11.65
N ASP A 73 10.13 7.58 -11.75
CA ASP A 73 9.29 8.01 -10.62
C ASP A 73 8.01 7.18 -10.43
N PHE A 74 7.73 6.22 -11.32
CA PHE A 74 6.55 5.37 -11.25
C PHE A 74 6.85 4.11 -10.43
N VAL A 75 6.20 3.98 -9.26
CA VAL A 75 6.27 2.80 -8.40
C VAL A 75 4.93 2.10 -8.45
N ARG A 76 4.88 0.93 -9.09
CA ARG A 76 3.67 0.13 -9.13
C ARG A 76 3.58 -0.76 -7.89
N LEU A 77 2.42 -0.71 -7.26
CA LEU A 77 2.11 -1.47 -6.07
C LEU A 77 1.05 -2.54 -6.38
N SER A 78 1.12 -3.64 -5.65
CA SER A 78 0.06 -4.66 -5.62
C SER A 78 -0.36 -4.91 -4.19
N VAL A 79 -1.66 -4.95 -3.92
CA VAL A 79 -2.17 -5.16 -2.56
C VAL A 79 -1.90 -6.59 -2.13
N VAL A 80 -1.33 -6.77 -0.94
CA VAL A 80 -1.19 -8.08 -0.29
C VAL A 80 -2.52 -8.43 0.36
N ARG A 81 -3.13 -9.53 -0.07
CA ARG A 81 -4.44 -10.00 0.38
C ARG A 81 -4.36 -11.44 0.85
N GLN A 82 -5.34 -11.87 1.63
CA GLN A 82 -5.49 -13.27 2.02
C GLN A 82 -6.70 -13.86 1.32
N LEU A 83 -6.55 -14.99 0.63
CA LEU A 83 -7.70 -15.68 0.04
C LEU A 83 -8.68 -16.15 1.11
N SER A 84 -9.97 -16.01 0.79
CA SER A 84 -11.06 -16.55 1.59
C SER A 84 -10.98 -18.07 1.65
N GLN A 85 -11.35 -18.62 2.80
CA GLN A 85 -11.62 -20.06 2.93
C GLN A 85 -12.98 -20.34 2.28
N ASN A 86 -13.13 -21.53 1.69
CA ASN A 86 -14.42 -21.95 1.14
C ASN A 86 -15.53 -21.76 2.19
N LYS A 87 -16.62 -21.11 1.77
CA LYS A 87 -17.81 -20.80 2.61
C LYS A 87 -17.61 -19.74 3.71
N VAL A 88 -16.47 -19.06 3.77
CA VAL A 88 -16.23 -17.92 4.64
C VAL A 88 -15.93 -16.69 3.78
N ILE A 89 -16.93 -15.87 3.53
CA ILE A 89 -16.75 -14.59 2.83
C ILE A 89 -16.03 -13.63 3.80
N LYS A 90 -14.73 -13.41 3.60
CA LYS A 90 -14.07 -12.23 4.18
C LYS A 90 -14.39 -11.02 3.31
N SER A 91 -14.81 -9.94 3.97
CA SER A 91 -15.31 -8.69 3.39
C SER A 91 -14.45 -8.15 2.24
N GLY A 92 -15.13 -7.62 1.21
CA GLY A 92 -14.55 -7.13 -0.05
C GLY A 92 -13.75 -5.83 0.02
N ASP A 93 -13.29 -5.42 1.20
CA ASP A 93 -12.39 -4.28 1.33
C ASP A 93 -10.94 -4.75 1.23
N PHE A 94 -10.17 -4.10 0.36
CA PHE A 94 -8.74 -4.38 0.15
C PHE A 94 -7.88 -4.12 1.40
N SER A 95 -8.46 -3.59 2.48
CA SER A 95 -7.80 -3.34 3.76
C SER A 95 -7.90 -4.52 4.72
N THR A 96 -6.90 -4.67 5.59
CA THR A 96 -6.86 -5.69 6.64
C THR A 96 -7.20 -5.11 8.02
N THR A 97 -7.37 -5.97 9.03
CA THR A 97 -7.60 -5.53 10.41
C THR A 97 -6.32 -4.97 11.03
N SER A 98 -6.44 -4.13 12.06
CA SER A 98 -5.28 -3.61 12.82
C SER A 98 -4.38 -4.74 13.34
N ASP A 99 -4.96 -5.84 13.81
CA ASP A 99 -4.20 -6.93 14.41
C ASP A 99 -3.45 -7.74 13.34
N ALA A 100 -4.11 -8.04 12.23
CA ALA A 100 -3.45 -8.68 11.09
C ALA A 100 -2.35 -7.78 10.51
N TYR A 101 -2.57 -6.46 10.42
CA TYR A 101 -1.57 -5.49 10.00
C TYR A 101 -0.32 -5.49 10.91
N LYS A 102 -0.52 -5.46 12.24
CA LYS A 102 0.58 -5.54 13.22
C LYS A 102 1.32 -6.88 13.15
N GLN A 103 0.60 -7.97 12.93
CA GLN A 103 1.20 -9.29 12.77
C GLN A 103 2.05 -9.34 11.50
N LEU A 104 1.51 -8.89 10.37
CA LEU A 104 2.22 -8.82 9.10
C LEU A 104 3.51 -8.01 9.21
N LYS A 105 3.51 -6.85 9.89
CA LYS A 105 4.76 -6.09 10.12
C LYS A 105 5.88 -6.91 10.74
N LYS A 106 5.56 -7.90 11.58
CA LYS A 106 6.55 -8.74 12.26
C LYS A 106 6.98 -9.95 11.44
N THR A 107 6.09 -10.46 10.59
CA THR A 107 6.27 -11.77 9.95
C THR A 107 6.35 -11.71 8.42
N ILE A 108 6.17 -10.56 7.78
CA ILE A 108 6.03 -10.49 6.31
C ILE A 108 7.27 -10.96 5.56
N THR A 109 8.45 -10.87 6.16
CA THR A 109 9.73 -11.33 5.58
C THR A 109 9.89 -12.85 5.61
N THR A 110 9.19 -13.54 6.51
CA THR A 110 9.21 -15.01 6.63
C THR A 110 7.94 -15.68 6.11
N LEU A 111 6.89 -14.89 5.88
CA LEU A 111 5.61 -15.35 5.36
C LEU A 111 5.68 -15.59 3.85
N THR A 112 5.31 -16.78 3.40
CA THR A 112 5.10 -17.04 1.97
C THR A 112 3.97 -16.15 1.46
N ILE A 113 4.23 -15.25 0.51
CA ILE A 113 3.20 -14.47 -0.20
C ILE A 113 3.27 -14.83 -1.67
N THR A 114 2.21 -15.46 -2.17
CA THR A 114 2.20 -16.09 -3.49
C THR A 114 1.88 -15.05 -4.58
N PRO A 115 2.73 -14.87 -5.61
CA PRO A 115 2.34 -14.11 -6.80
C PRO A 115 1.27 -14.86 -7.57
N ILE A 116 0.14 -14.21 -7.87
CA ILE A 116 -0.94 -14.79 -8.66
C ILE A 116 -1.28 -13.84 -9.80
N GLN A 117 -1.44 -14.36 -11.02
CA GLN A 117 -1.94 -13.54 -12.12
C GLN A 117 -3.38 -13.14 -11.85
N SER A 118 -3.72 -11.87 -12.06
CA SER A 118 -5.07 -11.34 -11.77
C SER A 118 -6.18 -12.18 -12.42
N THR A 119 -5.99 -12.61 -13.66
CA THR A 119 -6.93 -13.47 -14.41
C THR A 119 -7.21 -14.81 -13.73
N ASP A 120 -6.22 -15.38 -13.04
CA ASP A 120 -6.38 -16.67 -12.36
C ASP A 120 -7.28 -16.59 -11.12
N LEU A 121 -7.43 -15.41 -10.51
CA LEU A 121 -8.31 -15.21 -9.35
C LEU A 121 -9.81 -15.34 -9.68
N TYR A 122 -10.13 -15.29 -10.98
CA TYR A 122 -11.47 -15.41 -11.53
C TYR A 122 -11.70 -16.75 -12.24
N HIS A 123 -10.74 -17.68 -12.18
CA HIS A 123 -10.83 -19.00 -12.78
C HIS A 123 -11.21 -20.09 -11.77
N GLY A 124 -11.93 -21.11 -12.25
CA GLY A 124 -12.35 -22.28 -11.47
C GLY A 124 -13.74 -22.16 -10.85
N ASP A 125 -14.19 -23.23 -10.20
CA ASP A 125 -15.51 -23.29 -9.57
C ASP A 125 -15.52 -22.58 -8.21
N GLY A 126 -16.55 -21.77 -7.96
CA GLY A 126 -16.80 -21.08 -6.69
C GLY A 126 -16.65 -19.55 -6.75
N PRO A 127 -16.81 -18.84 -5.61
CA PRO A 127 -16.68 -17.40 -5.55
C PRO A 127 -15.25 -16.95 -5.89
N SER A 128 -15.11 -15.86 -6.66
CA SER A 128 -13.82 -15.22 -6.92
C SER A 128 -13.07 -14.92 -5.61
N MET A 129 -11.74 -14.92 -5.66
CA MET A 129 -10.87 -14.65 -4.49
C MET A 129 -11.02 -15.65 -3.33
N THR A 130 -11.47 -16.87 -3.63
CA THR A 130 -11.53 -18.01 -2.69
C THR A 130 -10.54 -19.08 -3.12
N VAL A 131 -9.95 -19.81 -2.16
CA VAL A 131 -9.11 -20.98 -2.47
C VAL A 131 -9.95 -22.04 -3.19
N ASN A 132 -9.55 -22.43 -4.41
CA ASN A 132 -10.21 -23.44 -5.23
C ASN A 132 -9.19 -24.45 -5.82
N PRO A 133 -9.64 -25.59 -6.37
CA PRO A 133 -8.73 -26.61 -6.92
C PRO A 133 -7.80 -26.10 -8.03
N TYR A 134 -8.28 -25.17 -8.86
CA TYR A 134 -7.47 -24.56 -9.92
C TYR A 134 -6.28 -23.78 -9.33
N LEU A 135 -6.53 -22.89 -8.38
CA LEU A 135 -5.49 -22.12 -7.69
C LEU A 135 -4.54 -23.03 -6.91
N LEU A 136 -5.03 -24.07 -6.24
CA LEU A 136 -4.20 -25.02 -5.50
C LEU A 136 -3.27 -25.82 -6.43
N SER A 137 -3.76 -26.20 -7.61
CA SER A 137 -2.95 -26.92 -8.60
C SER A 137 -1.87 -26.03 -9.21
N LYS A 138 -2.23 -24.80 -9.61
CA LYS A 138 -1.30 -23.87 -10.28
C LYS A 138 -0.34 -23.17 -9.33
N TYR A 139 -0.79 -22.89 -8.09
CA TYR A 139 -0.06 -22.14 -7.07
C TYR A 139 0.01 -22.90 -5.75
N PRO A 140 0.73 -24.04 -5.67
CA PRO A 140 0.70 -24.92 -4.50
C PRO A 140 1.13 -24.23 -3.21
N LYS A 141 2.07 -23.27 -3.28
CA LYS A 141 2.55 -22.48 -2.12
C LYS A 141 1.48 -21.64 -1.43
N ILE A 142 0.30 -21.50 -2.03
CA ILE A 142 -0.81 -20.77 -1.42
C ILE A 142 -1.35 -21.47 -0.17
N THR A 143 -1.11 -22.78 -0.01
CA THR A 143 -1.52 -23.53 1.19
C THR A 143 -0.76 -23.11 2.44
N ASP A 144 0.44 -22.54 2.29
CA ASP A 144 1.31 -22.18 3.41
C ASP A 144 0.72 -21.03 4.23
N SER A 145 0.10 -20.04 3.57
CA SER A 145 -0.35 -18.80 4.21
C SER A 145 -1.67 -18.22 3.68
N ARG A 146 -2.06 -18.61 2.45
CA ARG A 146 -3.11 -18.01 1.63
C ARG A 146 -2.91 -16.54 1.27
N TYR A 147 -1.79 -15.94 1.67
CA TYR A 147 -1.47 -14.58 1.27
C TYR A 147 -0.98 -14.55 -0.17
N TYR A 148 -1.46 -13.58 -0.92
CA TYR A 148 -1.11 -13.37 -2.30
C TYR A 148 -1.00 -11.89 -2.63
N TYR A 149 -0.36 -11.60 -3.75
CA TYR A 149 -0.47 -10.31 -4.44
C TYR A 149 -0.72 -10.58 -5.92
N GLU A 150 -1.42 -9.65 -6.58
CA GLU A 150 -1.62 -9.71 -8.02
C GLU A 150 -0.29 -9.38 -8.71
N ASP A 151 0.30 -10.38 -9.39
CA ASP A 151 1.57 -10.23 -10.09
C ASP A 151 1.36 -9.74 -11.52
N ILE A 152 2.38 -9.06 -12.04
CA ILE A 152 2.41 -8.56 -13.41
C ILE A 152 3.46 -9.33 -14.22
N PRO A 153 3.09 -9.90 -15.37
CA PRO A 153 3.99 -10.77 -16.13
C PRO A 153 5.20 -10.04 -16.73
N GLN A 154 5.10 -8.72 -16.95
CA GLN A 154 6.16 -7.90 -17.56
C GLN A 154 6.53 -6.71 -16.67
N LYS A 155 7.49 -6.92 -15.75
CA LYS A 155 7.92 -5.94 -14.74
C LYS A 155 8.80 -4.81 -15.26
N ASN A 156 9.32 -4.94 -16.48
CA ASN A 156 10.26 -3.99 -17.11
C ASN A 156 9.67 -3.35 -18.38
N ARG A 157 8.34 -3.39 -18.56
CA ARG A 157 7.71 -2.79 -19.73
C ARG A 157 7.82 -1.26 -19.67
N PRO A 158 7.98 -0.57 -20.82
CA PRO A 158 7.90 0.88 -20.84
C PRO A 158 6.52 1.33 -20.36
N VAL A 159 6.46 2.53 -19.78
CA VAL A 159 5.19 3.17 -19.44
C VAL A 159 4.39 3.34 -20.73
N PRO A 160 3.13 2.88 -20.80
CA PRO A 160 2.31 3.03 -22.00
C PRO A 160 2.12 4.50 -22.37
N THR A 161 2.06 4.79 -23.67
CA THR A 161 1.79 6.13 -24.21
C THR A 161 0.35 6.29 -24.68
N ASP A 162 -0.34 5.19 -25.02
CA ASP A 162 -1.76 5.20 -25.31
C ASP A 162 -2.57 5.52 -24.04
N ILE A 163 -3.59 6.37 -24.16
CA ILE A 163 -4.35 6.91 -23.02
C ILE A 163 -5.11 5.81 -22.28
N ALA A 164 -5.69 4.83 -22.98
CA ALA A 164 -6.46 3.76 -22.35
C ALA A 164 -5.53 2.84 -21.55
N ASP A 165 -4.41 2.44 -22.15
CA ASP A 165 -3.40 1.61 -21.48
C ASP A 165 -2.70 2.35 -20.34
N LEU A 166 -2.45 3.65 -20.50
CA LEU A 166 -1.86 4.51 -19.48
C LEU A 166 -2.80 4.65 -18.28
N SER A 167 -4.09 4.90 -18.51
CA SER A 167 -5.09 4.94 -17.43
C SER A 167 -5.10 3.64 -16.62
N TYR A 168 -5.10 2.49 -17.31
CA TYR A 168 -5.03 1.19 -16.64
C TYR A 168 -3.71 0.98 -15.90
N TYR A 169 -2.59 1.37 -16.50
CA TYR A 169 -1.26 1.29 -15.89
C TYR A 169 -1.22 2.06 -14.57
N LEU A 170 -1.78 3.27 -14.52
CA LEU A 170 -1.71 4.17 -13.36
C LEU A 170 -2.57 3.76 -12.16
N SER A 171 -3.49 2.80 -12.31
CA SER A 171 -4.46 2.39 -11.27
C SER A 171 -3.88 2.03 -9.90
N LEU A 172 -2.58 1.67 -9.81
CA LEU A 172 -1.84 1.45 -8.56
C LEU A 172 -0.40 1.94 -8.66
N VAL A 173 -0.18 3.06 -9.33
CA VAL A 173 1.16 3.63 -9.52
C VAL A 173 1.31 4.92 -8.71
N TYR A 174 2.40 5.00 -7.95
CA TYR A 174 2.67 6.06 -6.99
C TYR A 174 4.02 6.71 -7.27
N SER A 175 4.20 7.94 -6.81
CA SER A 175 5.47 8.66 -6.95
C SER A 175 6.56 8.08 -6.05
N LYS A 176 7.66 7.64 -6.66
CA LYS A 176 8.89 7.21 -5.98
C LYS A 176 9.45 8.34 -5.11
N LYS A 177 9.51 9.55 -5.66
CA LYS A 177 10.02 10.74 -4.99
C LYS A 177 9.23 11.02 -3.72
N GLU A 178 7.91 11.00 -3.78
CA GLU A 178 7.06 11.29 -2.62
C GLU A 178 7.12 10.18 -1.56
N ILE A 179 7.30 8.92 -1.97
CA ILE A 179 7.58 7.81 -1.05
C ILE A 179 8.90 8.06 -0.31
N ILE A 180 9.98 8.34 -1.04
CA ILE A 180 11.33 8.46 -0.45
C ILE A 180 11.46 9.74 0.38
N GLU A 181 11.04 10.88 -0.17
CA GLU A 181 11.30 12.18 0.44
C GLU A 181 10.30 12.55 1.54
N ARG A 182 9.04 12.09 1.41
CA ARG A 182 7.95 12.51 2.29
C ARG A 182 7.26 11.38 3.04
N GLY A 183 7.53 10.12 2.70
CA GLY A 183 6.83 8.98 3.29
C GLY A 183 5.35 8.99 2.95
N LYS A 184 5.03 9.37 1.70
CA LYS A 184 3.67 9.52 1.22
C LYS A 184 3.42 8.62 0.02
N LEU A 185 2.26 7.97 0.01
CA LEU A 185 1.70 7.37 -1.19
C LEU A 185 0.87 8.44 -1.89
N ILE A 186 1.44 9.03 -2.95
CA ILE A 186 0.73 9.95 -3.83
C ILE A 186 0.55 9.26 -5.19
N PRO A 187 -0.69 8.96 -5.61
CA PRO A 187 -0.90 8.26 -6.86
C PRO A 187 -0.66 9.18 -8.05
N TRP A 188 -0.09 8.60 -9.10
CA TRP A 188 -0.13 9.17 -10.44
C TRP A 188 -1.51 8.93 -11.04
N GLY A 189 -2.02 9.88 -11.82
CA GLY A 189 -3.29 9.72 -12.51
C GLY A 189 -3.46 10.69 -13.66
N LEU A 190 -4.56 10.50 -14.39
CA LEU A 190 -5.00 11.42 -15.45
C LEU A 190 -6.16 12.26 -14.91
N ASN A 191 -6.16 13.56 -15.18
CA ASN A 191 -7.20 14.48 -14.75
C ASN A 191 -7.64 15.35 -15.93
N ASN A 192 -8.50 14.80 -16.77
CA ASN A 192 -8.96 15.43 -18.02
C ASN A 192 -7.80 15.92 -18.94
N SER A 193 -6.60 15.35 -18.76
CA SER A 193 -5.40 15.65 -19.53
C SER A 193 -4.75 14.35 -19.98
N GLU A 194 -4.00 14.41 -21.08
CA GLU A 194 -3.23 13.29 -21.62
C GLU A 194 -1.91 13.06 -20.86
N THR A 195 -1.54 14.00 -19.98
CA THR A 195 -0.30 13.96 -19.22
C THR A 195 -0.55 13.52 -17.78
N PRO A 196 0.13 12.46 -17.29
CA PRO A 196 0.04 12.05 -15.89
C PRO A 196 0.41 13.18 -14.94
N GLU A 197 -0.37 13.32 -13.87
CA GLU A 197 -0.10 14.25 -12.78
C GLU A 197 -0.20 13.55 -11.42
N LEU A 198 0.41 14.17 -10.40
CA LEU A 198 0.30 13.72 -9.03
C LEU A 198 -1.04 14.14 -8.44
N LEU A 199 -1.86 13.16 -8.07
CA LEU A 199 -3.14 13.39 -7.40
C LEU A 199 -2.92 13.63 -5.90
N THR A 200 -2.27 14.74 -5.55
CA THR A 200 -1.88 15.09 -4.17
C THR A 200 -3.04 15.08 -3.17
N ARG A 201 -4.27 15.34 -3.64
CA ARG A 201 -5.51 15.22 -2.85
C ARG A 201 -5.80 13.80 -2.34
N LEU A 202 -5.19 12.79 -2.94
CA LEU A 202 -5.29 11.37 -2.58
C LEU A 202 -4.03 10.89 -1.82
N SER A 203 -3.28 11.82 -1.22
CA SER A 203 -2.06 11.49 -0.48
C SER A 203 -2.36 10.70 0.79
N GLU A 204 -1.72 9.54 0.92
CA GLU A 204 -1.82 8.67 2.09
C GLU A 204 -0.48 8.54 2.81
N ASP A 205 -0.52 8.33 4.13
CA ASP A 205 0.68 8.15 4.95
C ASP A 205 1.27 6.74 4.78
N ILE A 206 2.60 6.69 4.66
CA ILE A 206 3.37 5.46 4.82
C ILE A 206 3.79 5.34 6.27
N ASP A 207 3.51 4.19 6.83
CA ASP A 207 3.86 3.84 8.20
C ASP A 207 5.26 3.20 8.24
N LEU A 208 5.52 2.28 7.31
CA LEU A 208 6.77 1.52 7.25
C LEU A 208 7.01 0.93 5.86
N ILE A 209 8.28 0.77 5.50
CA ILE A 209 8.71 -0.07 4.37
C ILE A 209 9.56 -1.21 4.93
N ILE A 210 9.36 -2.43 4.43
CA ILE A 210 10.11 -3.62 4.85
C ILE A 210 10.63 -4.34 3.60
N ASN A 211 11.89 -4.76 3.63
CA ASN A 211 12.56 -5.50 2.56
C ASN A 211 12.55 -7.02 2.77
#